data_AF-A0A366MBV4-F1
#
_entry.id   AF-A0A366MBV4-F1
#
_cell.length_a   1.000
_cell.length_b   1.000
_cell.length_c   1.000
_cell.angle_alpha   90.00
_cell.angle_beta   90.00
_cell.angle_gamma   90.00
#
_symmetry.space_group_name_H-M   'P 1'
#
loop_
_entity.id
_entity.type
_entity.pdbx_description
1 polymer ?
#
loop_
_entity_poly.entity_id
_entity_poly.type
_entity_poly.pdbx_seq_one_letter_code
_entity_poly.pdbx_strand_id
1 'polypeptide(L)'
;MKINAKSTSIMILLALLVILFTISLSSVSAVETNITSGDNLGQTIENTPNGSIIHLNSGKYRNNVTNITIDKNIIIIGKNKKNTIIDAQNLGRIFNMHSNGTLTLINITLINGLSDNGSAIYNDGGKITLNNLDFINNTATTHFSSAGGVIYNTGDDMKIMNTNFINNTLNSYYGGLG
;
A
#
# COMPACT_ATOMS: atom_id res chain seq x y z
N MET A 1 20.35 -35.56 44.29
CA MET A 1 20.44 -35.88 42.85
C MET A 1 21.42 -34.89 42.22
N LYS A 2 22.66 -35.31 41.93
CA LYS A 2 23.69 -34.42 41.34
C LYS A 2 23.41 -34.30 39.85
N ILE A 3 22.97 -33.12 39.41
CA ILE A 3 22.84 -32.84 37.98
C ILE A 3 24.26 -32.69 37.43
N ASN A 4 24.62 -33.54 36.47
CA ASN A 4 25.93 -33.53 35.83
C ASN A 4 26.08 -32.26 34.97
N ALA A 5 27.20 -31.54 35.09
CA ALA A 5 27.51 -30.37 34.27
C ALA A 5 27.34 -30.63 32.76
N LYS A 6 27.68 -31.84 32.28
CA LYS A 6 27.45 -32.25 30.88
C LYS A 6 25.96 -32.29 30.51
N SER A 7 25.10 -32.72 31.44
CA SER A 7 23.65 -32.72 31.27
C SER A 7 23.08 -31.30 31.23
N THR A 8 23.59 -30.41 32.09
CA THR A 8 23.18 -28.99 32.11
C THR A 8 23.57 -28.28 30.81
N SER A 9 24.78 -28.51 30.29
CA SER A 9 25.23 -27.91 29.03
C SER A 9 24.40 -28.39 27.83
N ILE A 10 24.01 -29.67 27.78
CA ILE A 10 23.14 -30.21 26.72
C ILE A 10 21.75 -29.57 26.77
N MET A 11 21.19 -29.40 27.97
CA MET A 11 19.89 -28.75 28.14
C MET A 11 19.91 -27.28 27.70
N ILE A 12 20.96 -26.53 28.02
CA ILE A 12 21.12 -25.13 27.58
C ILE A 12 21.25 -25.06 26.06
N LEU A 13 22.03 -25.95 25.44
CA LEU A 13 22.21 -25.99 24.00
C LEU A 13 20.89 -26.30 23.27
N LEU A 14 20.11 -27.25 23.77
CA LEU A 14 18.78 -27.58 23.22
C LEU A 14 17.80 -26.41 23.36
N ALA A 15 17.80 -25.71 24.50
CA ALA A 15 16.96 -24.53 24.70
C ALA A 15 17.33 -23.40 23.74
N LEU A 16 18.63 -23.13 23.53
CA LEU A 16 19.12 -22.16 22.55
C LEU A 16 18.77 -22.54 21.12
N LEU A 17 18.84 -23.83 20.76
CA LEU A 17 18.47 -24.33 19.44
C LEU A 17 16.96 -24.15 19.17
N VAL A 18 16.12 -24.44 20.17
CA VAL A 18 14.67 -24.21 20.09
C VAL A 18 14.36 -22.71 19.96
N ILE A 19 15.04 -21.86 20.72
CA ILE A 19 14.90 -20.39 20.60
C ILE A 19 15.35 -19.89 19.22
N LEU A 20 16.47 -20.37 18.67
CA LEU A 20 16.90 -20.04 17.30
C LEU A 20 15.88 -20.51 16.26
N PHE A 21 15.28 -21.68 16.46
CA PHE A 21 14.28 -22.25 15.56
C PHE A 21 12.94 -21.49 15.62
N THR A 22 12.53 -20.98 16.78
CA THR A 22 11.32 -20.15 16.89
C THR A 22 11.54 -18.72 16.40
N ILE A 23 12.74 -18.16 16.55
CA ILE A 23 13.12 -16.87 15.95
C ILE A 23 13.24 -16.98 14.43
N SER A 24 13.66 -18.13 13.86
CA SER A 24 13.67 -18.29 12.41
C SER A 24 12.26 -18.50 11.82
N LEU A 25 11.35 -19.11 12.59
CA LEU A 25 9.92 -19.24 12.23
C LEU A 25 9.12 -17.94 12.38
N SER A 26 9.64 -16.89 13.05
CA SER A 26 8.97 -15.59 13.12
C SER A 26 9.15 -14.74 11.85
N SER A 27 9.75 -15.31 10.79
CA SER A 27 9.57 -14.79 9.43
C SER A 27 8.10 -14.96 9.05
N VAL A 28 7.30 -13.91 9.27
CA VAL A 28 5.91 -13.91 8.87
C VAL A 28 5.86 -14.13 7.35
N SER A 29 5.38 -15.30 6.93
CA SER A 29 5.33 -15.63 5.52
C SER A 29 4.35 -14.72 4.80
N ALA A 30 4.71 -14.27 3.60
CA ALA A 30 3.77 -13.62 2.71
C ALA A 30 2.52 -14.49 2.55
N VAL A 31 1.35 -13.87 2.61
CA VAL A 31 0.06 -14.55 2.45
C VAL A 31 -0.74 -13.89 1.33
N GLU A 32 -1.64 -14.68 0.74
CA GLU A 32 -2.63 -14.19 -0.20
C GLU A 32 -3.97 -14.01 0.53
N THR A 33 -4.50 -12.79 0.50
CA THR A 33 -5.77 -12.44 1.16
C THR A 33 -6.78 -12.00 0.12
N ASN A 34 -8.00 -12.53 0.18
CA ASN A 34 -9.11 -12.11 -0.67
C ASN A 34 -10.08 -11.28 0.16
N ILE A 35 -10.44 -10.08 -0.32
CA ILE A 35 -11.41 -9.21 0.35
C ILE A 35 -12.49 -8.71 -0.61
N THR A 36 -13.63 -8.33 -0.04
CA THR A 36 -14.80 -7.75 -0.69
C THR A 36 -14.90 -6.25 -0.38
N SER A 37 -15.75 -5.51 -1.10
CA SER A 37 -15.90 -4.07 -0.89
C SER A 37 -16.52 -3.66 0.45
N GLY A 38 -17.02 -4.61 1.25
CA GLY A 38 -17.48 -4.37 2.62
C GLY A 38 -16.33 -4.35 3.64
N ASP A 39 -15.18 -4.92 3.28
CA ASP A 39 -14.03 -5.05 4.17
C ASP A 39 -13.27 -3.74 4.33
N ASN A 40 -12.51 -3.64 5.41
CA ASN A 40 -11.67 -2.49 5.73
C ASN A 40 -10.32 -2.65 5.03
N LEU A 41 -10.09 -1.90 3.95
CA LEU A 41 -8.88 -2.04 3.13
C LEU A 41 -7.62 -1.62 3.90
N GLY A 42 -7.65 -0.45 4.55
CA GLY A 42 -6.52 0.06 5.32
C GLY A 42 -6.07 -0.88 6.43
N GLN A 43 -7.01 -1.43 7.20
CA GLN A 43 -6.72 -2.41 8.26
C GLN A 43 -6.21 -3.73 7.68
N THR A 44 -6.73 -4.16 6.53
CA THR A 44 -6.23 -5.36 5.84
C THR A 44 -4.77 -5.17 5.44
N ILE A 45 -4.43 -4.00 4.89
CA ILE A 45 -3.05 -3.66 4.55
C ILE A 45 -2.19 -3.60 5.81
N GLU A 46 -2.64 -2.96 6.88
CA GLU A 46 -1.91 -2.88 8.16
C GLU A 46 -1.61 -4.26 8.74
N ASN A 47 -2.59 -5.16 8.74
CA ASN A 47 -2.48 -6.48 9.38
C ASN A 47 -1.78 -7.54 8.51
N THR A 48 -1.73 -7.34 7.19
CA THR A 48 -1.11 -8.33 6.30
C THR A 48 0.42 -8.28 6.41
N PRO A 49 1.10 -9.45 6.39
CA PRO A 49 2.56 -9.52 6.46
C PRO A 49 3.27 -8.80 5.30
N ASN A 50 4.53 -8.43 5.51
CA ASN A 50 5.40 -7.93 4.44
C ASN A 50 5.51 -8.95 3.30
N GLY A 51 5.43 -8.48 2.06
CA GLY A 51 5.47 -9.29 0.84
C GLY A 51 4.12 -9.91 0.44
N SER A 52 3.04 -9.61 1.15
CA SER A 52 1.73 -10.21 0.90
C SER A 52 1.04 -9.70 -0.37
N ILE A 53 0.10 -10.52 -0.87
CA ILE A 53 -0.77 -10.19 -1.99
C ILE A 53 -2.20 -10.04 -1.48
N ILE A 54 -2.85 -8.95 -1.84
CA ILE A 54 -4.25 -8.67 -1.50
C ILE A 54 -5.06 -8.65 -2.80
N HIS A 55 -6.01 -9.56 -2.91
CA HIS A 55 -6.95 -9.65 -4.02
C HIS A 55 -8.25 -8.92 -3.66
N LEU A 56 -8.61 -7.94 -4.48
CA LEU A 56 -9.85 -7.21 -4.36
C LEU A 56 -10.88 -7.80 -5.33
N ASN A 57 -11.95 -8.36 -4.78
CA ASN A 57 -13.13 -8.70 -5.57
C ASN A 57 -13.73 -7.45 -6.24
N SER A 58 -14.59 -7.66 -7.23
CA SER A 58 -15.33 -6.55 -7.80
C SER A 58 -16.21 -5.90 -6.75
N GLY A 59 -16.24 -4.57 -6.75
CA GLY A 59 -16.95 -3.78 -5.76
C GLY A 59 -16.32 -2.40 -5.62
N LYS A 60 -17.01 -1.55 -4.86
CA LYS A 60 -16.61 -0.17 -4.60
C LYS A 60 -16.20 -0.01 -3.13
N TYR A 61 -14.89 -0.05 -2.90
CA TYR A 61 -14.26 0.03 -1.59
C TYR A 61 -14.28 1.46 -1.08
N ARG A 62 -14.80 1.65 0.14
CA ARG A 62 -14.94 2.95 0.81
C ARG A 62 -14.57 2.93 2.29
N ASN A 63 -14.47 1.74 2.87
CA ASN A 63 -14.18 1.58 4.28
C ASN A 63 -12.66 1.68 4.51
N ASN A 64 -12.23 2.75 5.19
CA ASN A 64 -10.83 3.02 5.51
C ASN A 64 -9.91 2.93 4.29
N VAL A 65 -10.23 3.72 3.27
CA VAL A 65 -9.52 3.78 1.98
C VAL A 65 -8.72 5.07 1.80
N THR A 66 -8.63 5.89 2.84
CA THR A 66 -7.91 7.17 2.81
C THR A 66 -6.74 7.16 3.77
N ASN A 67 -5.66 7.82 3.37
CA ASN A 67 -4.42 7.97 4.12
C ASN A 67 -3.78 6.65 4.53
N ILE A 68 -3.93 5.60 3.72
CA ILE A 68 -3.35 4.29 4.00
C ILE A 68 -1.82 4.40 3.88
N THR A 69 -1.13 4.13 4.97
CA THR A 69 0.33 4.05 5.03
C THR A 69 0.83 2.76 4.39
N ILE A 70 1.82 2.87 3.51
CA ILE A 70 2.58 1.76 2.93
C ILE A 70 4.05 1.92 3.35
N ASP A 71 4.45 1.11 4.31
CA ASP A 71 5.80 1.05 4.90
C ASP A 71 6.44 -0.34 4.75
N LYS A 72 5.80 -1.20 3.95
CA LYS A 72 6.18 -2.58 3.66
C LYS A 72 5.88 -2.92 2.20
N ASN A 73 6.29 -4.11 1.77
CA ASN A 73 6.05 -4.61 0.43
C ASN A 73 4.65 -5.21 0.34
N ILE A 74 3.79 -4.67 -0.51
CA ILE A 74 2.43 -5.19 -0.75
C ILE A 74 2.12 -5.16 -2.24
N ILE A 75 1.44 -6.20 -2.71
CA ILE A 75 0.83 -6.27 -4.04
C ILE A 75 -0.69 -6.25 -3.86
N ILE A 76 -1.39 -5.35 -4.55
CA ILE A 76 -2.85 -5.28 -4.54
C ILE A 76 -3.37 -5.49 -5.96
N ILE A 77 -4.20 -6.51 -6.13
CA ILE A 77 -4.70 -6.95 -7.44
C ILE A 77 -6.23 -6.87 -7.44
N GLY A 78 -6.77 -5.99 -8.25
CA GLY A 78 -8.20 -5.96 -8.54
C GLY A 78 -8.61 -7.02 -9.54
N LYS A 79 -9.86 -7.49 -9.42
CA LYS A 79 -10.44 -8.43 -10.38
C LYS A 79 -10.47 -7.85 -11.79
N ASN A 80 -10.81 -6.56 -11.92
CA ASN A 80 -10.71 -5.75 -13.15
C ASN A 80 -10.94 -4.28 -12.80
N LYS A 81 -10.28 -3.34 -13.50
CA LYS A 81 -10.40 -1.91 -13.18
C LYS A 81 -11.82 -1.35 -13.34
N LYS A 82 -12.59 -1.87 -14.30
CA LYS A 82 -13.98 -1.43 -14.56
C LYS A 82 -14.88 -1.54 -13.32
N ASN A 83 -14.71 -2.60 -12.52
CA ASN A 83 -15.59 -2.92 -11.40
C ASN A 83 -14.88 -3.02 -10.04
N THR A 84 -13.55 -2.95 -9.97
CA THR A 84 -12.81 -2.87 -8.71
C THR A 84 -12.35 -1.44 -8.49
N ILE A 85 -13.10 -0.72 -7.65
CA ILE A 85 -12.97 0.73 -7.48
C ILE A 85 -12.63 1.02 -6.01
N ILE A 86 -11.57 1.79 -5.78
CA ILE A 86 -11.29 2.41 -4.49
C ILE A 86 -11.75 3.87 -4.57
N ASP A 87 -12.76 4.23 -3.79
CA ASP A 87 -13.40 5.55 -3.79
C ASP A 87 -13.08 6.26 -2.49
N ALA A 88 -12.17 7.23 -2.54
CA ALA A 88 -11.79 8.06 -1.39
C ALA A 88 -12.87 9.09 -1.00
N GLN A 89 -13.96 9.21 -1.77
CA GLN A 89 -15.11 10.06 -1.47
C GLN A 89 -14.78 11.54 -1.22
N ASN A 90 -13.66 12.02 -1.75
CA ASN A 90 -13.08 13.34 -1.48
C ASN A 90 -12.73 13.57 0.00
N LEU A 91 -12.50 12.49 0.77
CA LEU A 91 -12.18 12.56 2.21
C LEU A 91 -10.68 12.59 2.49
N GLY A 92 -9.85 12.34 1.49
CA GLY A 92 -8.40 12.39 1.62
C GLY A 92 -7.66 11.78 0.45
N ARG A 93 -6.33 11.74 0.58
CA ARG A 93 -5.44 10.93 -0.25
C ARG A 93 -5.75 9.45 -0.05
N ILE A 94 -5.45 8.58 -1.03
CA ILE A 94 -5.66 7.13 -0.88
C ILE A 94 -4.44 6.49 -0.21
N PHE A 95 -3.26 6.58 -0.84
CA PHE A 95 -2.02 5.95 -0.35
C PHE A 95 -0.92 6.96 -0.01
N ASN A 96 -0.27 6.73 1.13
CA ASN A 96 0.97 7.38 1.56
C ASN A 96 2.10 6.34 1.57
N MET A 97 3.07 6.47 0.68
CA MET A 97 4.26 5.63 0.72
C MET A 97 5.33 6.27 1.57
N HIS A 98 6.04 5.43 2.32
CA HIS A 98 7.31 5.78 2.95
C HIS A 98 8.47 5.07 2.25
N SER A 99 9.70 5.50 2.54
CA SER A 99 10.93 5.03 1.88
C SER A 99 11.16 3.52 1.89
N ASN A 100 10.65 2.83 2.91
CA ASN A 100 10.78 1.37 3.03
C ASN A 100 9.64 0.59 2.34
N GLY A 101 8.61 1.28 1.86
CA GLY A 101 7.43 0.69 1.25
C GLY A 101 7.61 0.40 -0.24
N THR A 102 7.11 -0.75 -0.69
CA THR A 102 6.94 -1.07 -2.11
C THR A 102 5.48 -1.40 -2.38
N LEU A 103 4.86 -0.68 -3.30
CA LEU A 103 3.47 -0.92 -3.69
C LEU A 103 3.38 -1.32 -5.15
N THR A 104 2.75 -2.45 -5.41
CA THR A 104 2.30 -2.81 -6.76
C THR A 104 0.78 -2.80 -6.81
N LEU A 105 0.21 -1.96 -7.66
CA LEU A 105 -1.24 -1.90 -7.90
C LEU A 105 -1.55 -2.41 -9.31
N ILE A 106 -2.52 -3.33 -9.41
CA ILE A 106 -2.90 -3.96 -10.68
C ILE A 106 -4.41 -3.97 -10.83
N ASN A 107 -4.94 -3.57 -11.99
CA ASN A 107 -6.36 -3.73 -12.37
C ASN A 107 -7.37 -3.05 -11.41
N ILE A 108 -7.09 -1.84 -10.94
CA ILE A 108 -7.94 -1.09 -10.00
C ILE A 108 -8.20 0.31 -10.55
N THR A 109 -9.39 0.86 -10.27
CA THR A 109 -9.68 2.27 -10.48
C THR A 109 -9.64 3.02 -9.15
N LEU A 110 -8.91 4.13 -9.10
CA LEU A 110 -8.73 5.01 -7.95
C LEU A 110 -9.47 6.32 -8.20
N ILE A 111 -10.48 6.63 -7.38
CA ILE A 111 -11.33 7.80 -7.61
C ILE A 111 -11.48 8.71 -6.41
N ASN A 112 -11.78 9.98 -6.71
CA ASN A 112 -12.19 10.99 -5.74
C ASN A 112 -11.18 11.15 -4.59
N GLY A 113 -9.88 10.98 -4.86
CA GLY A 113 -8.82 11.38 -3.95
C GLY A 113 -8.74 12.90 -3.87
N LEU A 114 -8.59 13.45 -2.66
CA LEU A 114 -8.50 14.88 -2.42
C LEU A 114 -7.37 15.17 -1.44
N SER A 115 -6.32 15.85 -1.88
CA SER A 115 -5.20 16.28 -1.02
C SER A 115 -4.48 17.48 -1.63
N ASP A 116 -3.68 18.17 -0.85
CA ASP A 116 -2.73 19.18 -1.31
C ASP A 116 -1.76 18.67 -2.40
N ASN A 117 -1.08 17.55 -2.16
CA ASN A 117 -0.11 16.93 -3.05
C ASN A 117 -0.47 15.47 -3.28
N GLY A 118 -0.36 14.97 -4.51
CA GLY A 118 -0.57 13.56 -4.80
C GLY A 118 -1.95 13.12 -4.36
N SER A 119 -3.00 13.68 -4.97
CA SER A 119 -4.38 13.57 -4.49
C SER A 119 -4.88 12.13 -4.36
N ALA A 120 -4.35 11.21 -5.16
CA ALA A 120 -4.55 9.78 -4.96
C ALA A 120 -3.35 9.14 -4.23
N ILE A 121 -2.13 9.43 -4.68
CA ILE A 121 -0.92 8.80 -4.14
C ILE A 121 0.18 9.84 -3.89
N TYR A 122 0.76 9.78 -2.70
CA TYR A 122 1.97 10.52 -2.35
C TYR A 122 3.06 9.51 -2.03
N ASN A 123 4.14 9.56 -2.80
CA ASN A 123 5.29 8.69 -2.63
C ASN A 123 6.48 9.43 -2.05
N ASP A 124 6.75 9.20 -0.77
CA ASP A 124 7.89 9.79 -0.06
C ASP A 124 9.08 8.83 -0.02
N GLY A 125 9.78 8.72 -1.14
CA GLY A 125 10.99 7.89 -1.25
C GLY A 125 10.76 6.38 -1.41
N GLY A 126 9.52 5.90 -1.47
CA GLY A 126 9.20 4.48 -1.67
C GLY A 126 9.24 4.05 -3.14
N LYS A 127 8.88 2.79 -3.41
CA LYS A 127 8.81 2.23 -4.77
C LYS A 127 7.39 1.93 -5.18
N ILE A 128 7.01 2.33 -6.40
CA ILE A 128 5.64 2.13 -6.90
C ILE A 128 5.67 1.50 -8.30
N THR A 129 4.87 0.45 -8.48
CA THR A 129 4.47 -0.05 -9.80
C THR A 129 2.95 0.04 -9.96
N LEU A 130 2.50 0.82 -10.96
CA LEU A 130 1.10 1.01 -11.32
C LEU A 130 0.84 0.36 -12.67
N ASN A 131 -0.01 -0.67 -12.72
CA ASN A 131 -0.26 -1.41 -13.95
C ASN A 131 -1.77 -1.57 -14.20
N ASN A 132 -2.22 -1.14 -15.38
CA ASN A 132 -3.60 -1.24 -15.81
C ASN A 132 -4.57 -0.61 -14.80
N LEU A 133 -4.31 0.64 -14.43
CA LEU A 133 -5.16 1.41 -13.52
C LEU A 133 -5.93 2.49 -14.27
N ASP A 134 -6.97 3.01 -13.63
CA ASP A 134 -7.56 4.29 -14.03
C ASP A 134 -7.61 5.20 -12.79
N PHE A 135 -7.08 6.42 -12.89
CA PHE A 135 -7.25 7.47 -11.90
C PHE A 135 -8.33 8.43 -12.38
N ILE A 136 -9.44 8.55 -11.64
CA ILE A 136 -10.61 9.32 -12.10
C ILE A 136 -11.06 10.34 -11.05
N ASN A 137 -11.28 11.59 -11.47
CA ASN A 137 -11.82 12.66 -10.61
C ASN A 137 -11.02 12.90 -9.31
N ASN A 138 -9.71 12.66 -9.32
CA ASN A 138 -8.86 12.98 -8.18
C ASN A 138 -8.45 14.46 -8.27
N THR A 139 -8.50 15.17 -7.14
CA THR A 139 -8.30 16.62 -7.08
C THR A 139 -7.14 16.97 -6.16
N ALA A 140 -6.10 17.59 -6.72
CA ALA A 140 -5.01 18.16 -5.93
C ALA A 140 -5.28 19.64 -5.65
N THR A 141 -5.24 20.09 -4.39
CA THR A 141 -5.55 21.47 -3.96
C THR A 141 -4.32 22.19 -3.41
N THR A 142 -3.26 22.23 -4.20
CA THR A 142 -1.98 22.79 -3.75
C THR A 142 -1.92 24.32 -3.80
N HIS A 143 -1.11 24.88 -2.91
CA HIS A 143 -0.71 26.28 -2.91
C HIS A 143 0.71 26.51 -3.48
N PHE A 144 1.39 25.45 -3.93
CA PHE A 144 2.76 25.52 -4.44
C PHE A 144 2.81 25.24 -5.94
N SER A 145 3.67 25.95 -6.67
CA SER A 145 3.85 25.78 -8.12
C SER A 145 4.50 24.44 -8.50
N SER A 146 5.13 23.75 -7.55
CA SER A 146 5.88 22.49 -7.73
C SER A 146 5.15 21.24 -7.22
N ALA A 147 3.89 21.37 -6.84
CA ALA A 147 3.12 20.30 -6.23
C ALA A 147 2.54 19.32 -7.25
N GLY A 148 2.64 18.04 -6.94
CA GLY A 148 2.18 16.96 -7.83
C GLY A 148 0.68 16.82 -7.82
N GLY A 149 0.12 16.61 -9.01
CA GLY A 149 -1.30 16.38 -9.25
C GLY A 149 -1.82 15.08 -8.62
N VAL A 150 -2.29 14.15 -9.44
CA VAL A 150 -2.87 12.88 -8.96
C VAL A 150 -1.88 12.04 -8.16
N ILE A 151 -0.63 12.04 -8.62
CA ILE A 151 0.48 11.34 -7.99
C ILE A 151 1.58 12.38 -7.75
N TYR A 152 2.11 12.42 -6.53
CA TYR A 152 3.34 13.13 -6.22
C TYR A 152 4.40 12.10 -5.84
N ASN A 153 5.58 12.17 -6.44
CA ASN A 153 6.60 11.15 -6.30
C ASN A 153 7.97 11.78 -6.08
N THR A 154 8.54 11.58 -4.89
CA THR A 154 9.93 11.93 -4.54
C THR A 154 10.85 10.72 -4.56
N GLY A 155 10.31 9.50 -4.72
CA GLY A 155 11.09 8.26 -4.82
C GLY A 155 11.68 8.02 -6.20
N ASP A 156 12.78 7.27 -6.25
CA ASP A 156 13.56 7.09 -7.48
C ASP A 156 13.03 6.00 -8.43
N ASP A 157 12.09 5.15 -7.98
CA ASP A 157 11.60 3.99 -8.73
C ASP A 157 10.06 3.97 -8.80
N MET A 158 9.53 4.71 -9.78
CA MET A 158 8.12 4.70 -10.15
C MET A 158 7.94 4.17 -11.57
N LYS A 159 7.10 3.14 -11.72
CA LYS A 159 6.73 2.56 -13.01
C LYS A 159 5.22 2.68 -13.22
N ILE A 160 4.82 3.24 -14.36
CA ILE A 160 3.42 3.39 -14.74
C ILE A 160 3.22 2.73 -16.11
N MET A 161 2.30 1.77 -16.18
CA MET A 161 2.02 1.00 -17.38
C MET A 161 0.51 0.88 -17.59
N ASN A 162 0.06 1.02 -18.84
CA ASN A 162 -1.34 0.80 -19.23
C ASN A 162 -2.36 1.57 -18.38
N THR A 163 -1.98 2.73 -17.85
CA THR A 163 -2.74 3.47 -16.85
C THR A 163 -3.28 4.76 -17.43
N ASN A 164 -4.54 5.06 -17.14
CA ASN A 164 -5.20 6.28 -17.60
C ASN A 164 -5.40 7.28 -16.46
N PHE A 165 -5.37 8.57 -16.80
CA PHE A 165 -5.73 9.68 -15.92
C PHE A 165 -6.89 10.42 -16.57
N ILE A 166 -8.06 10.44 -15.92
CA ILE A 166 -9.32 10.91 -16.50
C ILE A 166 -9.95 11.92 -15.55
N ASN A 167 -10.24 13.13 -16.04
CA ASN A 167 -10.93 14.19 -15.28
C ASN A 167 -10.29 14.49 -13.92
N ASN A 168 -8.98 14.30 -13.79
CA ASN A 168 -8.28 14.71 -12.59
C ASN A 168 -8.06 16.22 -12.65
N THR A 169 -8.02 16.85 -11.48
CA THR A 169 -7.97 18.31 -11.38
C THR A 169 -6.79 18.72 -10.52
N LEU A 170 -5.99 19.65 -11.00
CA LEU A 170 -5.00 20.37 -10.20
C LEU A 170 -5.54 21.78 -9.94
N ASN A 171 -6.13 22.00 -8.78
CA ASN A 171 -6.53 23.33 -8.34
C ASN A 171 -5.31 24.03 -7.73
N SER A 172 -4.40 24.51 -8.60
CA SER A 172 -3.34 25.40 -8.18
C SER A 172 -3.75 26.85 -8.41
N TYR A 173 -3.43 27.73 -7.46
CA TYR A 173 -3.59 29.18 -7.62
C TYR A 173 -2.73 29.74 -8.77
N TYR A 174 -1.84 28.94 -9.35
CA TYR A 174 -0.94 29.29 -10.45
C TYR A 174 -1.36 28.69 -11.81
N GLY A 175 -2.57 28.11 -11.93
CA GLY A 175 -3.14 27.72 -13.23
C GLY A 175 -2.63 26.39 -13.80
N GLY A 176 -2.28 25.41 -12.95
CA GLY A 176 -1.90 24.07 -13.41
C GLY A 176 -3.10 23.30 -13.98
N LEU A 177 -3.00 22.79 -15.20
CA LEU A 177 -3.98 21.84 -15.75
C LEU A 177 -3.75 20.46 -15.12
N GLY A 178 -4.84 19.82 -14.69
CA GLY A 178 -4.87 18.48 -14.10
C GLY A 178 -4.85 17.34 -15.11
#